data_AF-A0A0L0LCK6-F1
#
_entry.id   AF-A0A0L0LCK6-F1
#
_cell.length_a   1.000
_cell.length_b   1.000
_cell.length_c   1.000
_cell.angle_alpha   90.00
_cell.angle_beta   90.00
_cell.angle_gamma   90.00
#
_symmetry.space_group_name_H-M   'P 1'
#
loop_
_entity.id
_entity.type
_entity.pdbx_description
1 polymer ?
#
loop_
_entity_poly.entity_id
_entity_poly.type
_entity_poly.pdbx_seq_one_letter_code
_entity_poly.pdbx_strand_id
1 'polypeptide(L)'
;MINAEVVRTGSENNLNLIRRFTKKVQGSGVLPRVRSIRYATRKQSEYVKQKKTLKVLKRREEVSEMIKMGKMNEFTGRGKK
;
A
#
# COMPACT_ATOMS: atom_id res chain seq x y z
N MET A 1 -16.77 5.62 14.77
CA MET A 1 -16.51 5.07 13.41
C MET A 1 -15.53 3.92 13.55
N ILE A 2 -15.90 2.71 13.15
CA ILE A 2 -15.06 1.52 13.30
C ILE A 2 -14.16 1.40 12.06
N ASN A 3 -12.85 1.44 12.27
CA ASN A 3 -11.86 1.41 11.19
C ASN A 3 -11.63 0.02 10.59
N ALA A 4 -11.65 -1.00 11.45
CA ALA A 4 -11.56 -2.39 11.05
C ALA A 4 -12.17 -3.27 12.15
N GLU A 5 -13.01 -4.21 11.75
CA GLU A 5 -13.63 -5.19 12.64
C GLU A 5 -13.75 -6.53 11.92
N VAL A 6 -13.51 -7.61 12.65
CA VAL A 6 -13.67 -8.97 12.16
C VAL A 6 -14.38 -9.79 13.23
N VAL A 7 -15.53 -10.36 12.87
CA VAL A 7 -16.27 -11.29 13.73
C VAL A 7 -15.78 -12.72 13.45
N ARG A 8 -15.65 -13.51 14.51
CA ARG A 8 -15.28 -14.93 14.44
C ARG A 8 -16.38 -15.72 13.73
N THR A 9 -15.99 -16.60 12.83
CA THR A 9 -16.94 -17.44 12.08
C THR A 9 -16.78 -18.89 12.50
N GLY A 10 -17.83 -19.51 13.05
CA GLY A 10 -17.87 -20.94 13.40
C GLY A 10 -16.70 -21.39 14.28
N SER A 11 -16.05 -22.48 13.88
CA SER A 11 -14.88 -23.09 14.56
C SER A 11 -13.53 -22.53 14.10
N GLU A 12 -13.47 -21.26 13.64
CA GLU A 12 -12.21 -20.65 13.19
C GLU A 12 -11.14 -20.65 14.30
N ASN A 13 -9.91 -21.04 13.94
CA ASN A 13 -8.73 -20.93 14.79
C ASN A 13 -8.36 -19.44 15.01
N ASN A 14 -8.01 -19.09 16.25
CA ASN A 14 -7.59 -17.75 16.66
C ASN A 14 -6.50 -17.14 15.75
N LEU A 15 -5.55 -17.95 15.25
CA LEU A 15 -4.50 -17.47 14.34
C LEU A 15 -5.07 -16.95 13.00
N ASN A 16 -6.09 -17.63 12.46
CA ASN A 16 -6.73 -17.21 11.22
C ASN A 16 -7.53 -15.91 11.41
N LEU A 17 -8.18 -15.77 12.56
CA LEU A 17 -8.88 -14.54 12.95
C LEU A 17 -7.93 -13.34 13.00
N ILE A 18 -6.77 -13.48 13.66
CA ILE A 18 -5.74 -12.44 13.74
C ILE A 18 -5.21 -12.08 12.33
N ARG A 19 -5.00 -13.08 11.47
CA ARG A 19 -4.55 -12.84 10.08
C ARG A 19 -5.58 -12.04 9.28
N ARG A 20 -6.86 -12.38 9.39
CA ARG A 20 -7.97 -11.64 8.74
C ARG A 20 -8.05 -10.22 9.25
N PHE A 21 -7.96 -10.03 10.57
CA PHE A 21 -7.95 -8.70 11.18
C PHE A 21 -6.78 -7.88 10.66
N THR A 22 -5.57 -8.44 10.67
CA THR A 22 -4.36 -7.79 10.13
C THR A 22 -4.53 -7.39 8.68
N LYS A 23 -5.10 -8.27 7.84
CA LYS A 23 -5.37 -7.97 6.43
C LYS A 23 -6.41 -6.86 6.27
N LYS A 24 -7.47 -6.84 7.07
CA LYS A 24 -8.50 -5.80 7.03
C LYS A 24 -7.95 -4.44 7.50
N VAL A 25 -7.12 -4.43 8.54
CA VAL A 25 -6.40 -3.22 8.99
C VAL A 25 -5.45 -2.70 7.92
N GLN A 26 -4.69 -3.58 7.26
CA GLN A 26 -3.81 -3.20 6.15
C GLN A 26 -4.59 -2.62 4.96
N GLY A 27 -5.71 -3.24 4.58
CA GLY A 27 -6.58 -2.77 3.51
C GLY A 27 -7.30 -1.45 3.83
N SER A 28 -7.60 -1.18 5.10
CA SER A 28 -8.28 0.05 5.54
C SER A 28 -7.46 1.34 5.29
N GLY A 29 -6.15 1.24 5.10
CA GLY A 29 -5.27 2.40 4.90
C GLY A 29 -5.14 3.33 6.13
N VAL A 30 -5.66 2.93 7.30
CA VAL A 30 -5.60 3.75 8.52
C VAL A 30 -4.16 3.91 9.02
N LEU A 31 -3.35 2.84 8.96
CA LEU A 31 -1.94 2.90 9.35
C LEU A 31 -1.12 3.90 8.52
N PRO A 32 -1.12 3.88 7.17
CA PRO A 32 -0.38 4.88 6.40
C PRO A 32 -0.91 6.31 6.62
N ARG A 33 -2.22 6.49 6.82
CA ARG A 33 -2.79 7.82 7.16
C ARG A 33 -2.28 8.35 8.49
N VAL A 34 -2.38 7.57 9.57
CA VAL A 34 -1.92 8.00 10.90
C VAL A 34 -0.41 8.25 10.90
N ARG A 35 0.36 7.43 10.17
CA ARG A 35 1.80 7.65 9.99
C ARG A 35 2.10 8.93 9.21
N SER A 36 1.31 9.27 8.19
CA SER A 36 1.56 10.48 7.37
C SER A 36 1.27 11.78 8.11
N ILE A 37 0.37 11.76 9.10
CA ILE A 37 0.01 12.96 9.89
C ILE A 37 0.78 13.07 11.21
N ARG A 38 1.61 12.07 11.55
CA ARG A 38 2.33 12.00 12.84
C ARG A 38 3.22 13.22 13.10
N TYR A 39 3.89 13.71 12.06
CA TYR A 39 4.81 14.82 12.15
C TYR A 39 4.39 15.93 11.19
N ALA A 40 4.52 17.18 11.62
CA ALA A 40 4.28 18.32 10.77
C ALA A 40 5.35 18.40 9.68
N THR A 41 4.91 18.54 8.43
CA THR A 41 5.79 18.76 7.29
C THR A 41 5.36 20.00 6.53
N ARG A 42 6.32 20.75 5.98
CA ARG A 42 6.03 21.90 5.11
C ARG A 42 5.24 21.45 3.87
N LYS A 43 4.25 22.25 3.46
CA LYS A 43 3.55 22.08 2.18
C LYS A 43 4.53 22.23 1.02
N GLN A 44 4.64 21.20 0.19
CA GLN A 44 5.48 21.22 -1.01
C GLN A 44 4.92 22.17 -2.06
N SER A 45 5.80 22.83 -2.84
CA SER A 45 5.41 23.62 -4.01
C SER A 45 4.92 22.72 -5.14
N GLU A 46 4.13 23.28 -6.06
CA GLU A 46 3.59 22.52 -7.19
C GLU A 46 4.69 21.95 -8.10
N TYR A 47 5.76 22.71 -8.34
CA TYR A 47 6.90 22.23 -9.12
C TYR A 47 7.57 20.98 -8.50
N VAL A 48 7.76 20.96 -7.18
CA VAL A 48 8.35 19.80 -6.48
C VAL A 48 7.44 18.57 -6.60
N LYS A 49 6.12 18.77 -6.50
CA LYS A 49 5.15 17.69 -6.72
C LYS A 49 5.23 17.14 -8.14
N GLN A 50 5.22 18.01 -9.15
CA GLN A 50 5.33 17.63 -10.55
C GLN A 50 6.61 16.85 -10.83
N LYS A 51 7.76 17.34 -10.37
CA LYS A 51 9.05 16.65 -10.51
C LYS A 51 9.04 15.26 -9.89
N LYS A 52 8.43 15.10 -8.70
CA LYS A 52 8.29 13.79 -8.04
C LYS A 52 7.39 12.85 -8.84
N THR A 53 6.28 13.34 -9.37
CA THR A 53 5.37 12.56 -10.21
C THR A 53 6.05 12.08 -11.48
N LEU A 54 6.78 12.96 -12.19
CA LEU A 54 7.53 12.59 -13.40
C LEU A 54 8.56 11.48 -13.12
N LYS A 55 9.28 11.55 -11.99
CA LYS A 55 10.21 10.49 -11.57
C LYS A 55 9.50 9.14 -11.38
N VAL A 56 8.30 9.15 -10.79
CA VAL A 56 7.51 7.92 -10.58
C VAL A 56 7.03 7.34 -11.90
N LEU A 57 6.56 8.17 -12.82
CA LEU A 57 6.11 7.73 -14.15
C LEU A 57 7.25 7.10 -14.94
N LYS A 58 8.40 7.79 -15.03
CA LYS A 58 9.59 7.25 -15.68
C LYS A 58 10.00 5.90 -15.11
N ARG A 59 9.99 5.76 -13.77
CA ARG A 59 10.33 4.48 -13.13
C ARG A 59 9.35 3.36 -13.46
N ARG A 60 8.06 3.67 -13.65
CA ARG A 60 7.05 2.67 -14.05
C ARG A 60 7.29 2.19 -15.48
N GLU A 61 7.64 3.10 -16.39
CA GLU A 61 8.00 2.77 -17.77
C GLU A 61 9.24 1.86 -17.80
N GLU A 62 10.33 2.26 -17.14
CA GLU A 62 11.55 1.44 -17.01
C GLU A 62 11.25 0.03 -16.49
N VAL A 63 10.41 -0.06 -15.45
CA VAL A 63 9.98 -1.34 -14.87
C VAL A 63 9.20 -2.18 -15.88
N SER A 64 8.27 -1.57 -16.62
CA SER A 64 7.48 -2.28 -17.63
C SER A 64 8.36 -2.84 -18.76
N GLU A 65 9.38 -2.10 -19.18
CA GLU A 65 10.34 -2.53 -20.19
C GLU A 65 11.22 -3.66 -19.67
N MET A 66 11.71 -3.56 -18.42
CA MET A 66 12.50 -4.63 -17.79
C MET A 66 11.71 -5.93 -17.63
N ILE A 67 10.41 -5.83 -17.29
CA ILE A 67 9.51 -6.99 -17.24
C ILE A 67 9.36 -7.59 -18.64
N LYS A 68 9.10 -6.75 -19.66
CA LYS A 68 8.97 -7.20 -21.06
C LYS A 68 10.25 -7.88 -21.57
N MET A 69 11.42 -7.40 -21.15
CA MET A 69 12.72 -7.99 -21.47
C MET A 69 13.05 -9.24 -20.64
N GLY A 70 12.20 -9.67 -19.70
CA GLY A 70 12.47 -10.78 -18.79
C GLY A 70 13.58 -10.52 -17.78
N LYS A 71 14.04 -9.27 -17.65
CA LYS A 71 15.10 -8.86 -16.72
C LYS A 71 14.60 -8.67 -15.29
N MET A 72 13.28 -8.57 -15.13
CA MET A 72 12.63 -8.41 -13.84
C MET A 72 11.33 -9.22 -13.81
N ASN A 73 11.10 -9.93 -12.71
CA ASN A 73 9.81 -10.60 -12.51
C ASN A 73 8.70 -9.56 -12.27
N GLU A 74 7.50 -9.87 -12.72
CA GLU A 74 6.32 -9.09 -12.36
C GLU A 74 6.20 -9.03 -10.83
N PHE A 75 6.11 -7.82 -10.29
CA PHE A 75 5.96 -7.64 -8.85
C PHE A 75 4.57 -8.12 -8.42
N THR A 76 4.46 -9.37 -7.99
CA THR A 76 3.27 -9.94 -7.36
C THR A 76 3.18 -9.51 -5.89
N GLY A 77 3.19 -8.19 -5.65
CA GLY A 77 2.95 -7.64 -4.33
C GLY A 77 1.59 -8.08 -3.82
N ARG A 78 1.56 -9.04 -2.88
CA ARG A 78 0.33 -9.51 -2.22
C ARG A 78 -0.43 -8.34 -1.58
N GLY A 79 -1.41 -7.79 -2.27
CA GLY A 79 -2.42 -6.91 -1.67
C GLY A 79 -2.79 -5.62 -2.39
N LYS A 80 -2.58 -5.49 -3.70
CA LYS A 80 -3.34 -4.52 -4.51
C LYS A 80 -3.83 -5.21 -5.79
N LYS A 81 -5.02 -5.81 -5.70
CA LYS A 81 -5.95 -5.82 -6.84
C LYS A 81 -6.79 -4.57 -6.71
#